data_AF-A0A2G5WN63-F1
#
_entry.id   AF-A0A2G5WN63-F1
#
_cell.length_a   1.000
_cell.length_b   1.000
_cell.length_c   1.000
_cell.angle_alpha   90.00
_cell.angle_beta   90.00
_cell.angle_gamma   90.00
#
_symmetry.space_group_name_H-M   'P 1'
#
loop_
_entity.id
_entity.type
_entity.pdbx_description
1 polymer ?
#
loop_
_entity_poly.entity_id
_entity_poly.type
_entity_poly.pdbx_seq_one_letter_code
_entity_poly.pdbx_strand_id
1 'polypeptide(L)'
;MAEKNIQMTQRNTANTGWDDLFPKTKAENVAINPISGLTGANVQIAMQNLFQFANDGKTRVANAVTAKGVAASPADTFAVLATKIGQINTGAKWASGKSIYTDSSYDGGYLQPVNNLGFRPNFIIAWTPTTRNPGVQQEVIYVSLELIQSLSFVGDIEVSGAPSQQITKSGFNITDNGFQVRQITRSGSTGDVWNWIALKI
;
A
#
# COMPACT_ATOMS: atom_id res chain seq x y z
N MET A 1 -47.87 -46.05 -23.87
CA MET A 1 -47.16 -45.08 -23.01
C MET A 1 -47.50 -45.44 -21.58
N ALA A 2 -46.55 -45.89 -20.77
CA ALA A 2 -46.83 -46.23 -19.38
C ALA A 2 -46.83 -44.95 -18.55
N GLU A 3 -48.00 -44.54 -18.07
CA GLU A 3 -48.14 -43.47 -17.09
C GLU A 3 -47.43 -43.90 -15.81
N LYS A 4 -46.37 -43.17 -15.44
CA LYS A 4 -45.77 -43.30 -14.10
C LYS A 4 -46.77 -42.73 -13.10
N ASN A 5 -47.61 -43.60 -12.58
CA ASN A 5 -48.60 -43.30 -11.56
C ASN A 5 -47.85 -43.05 -10.23
N ILE A 6 -47.65 -41.80 -9.84
CA ILE A 6 -47.12 -41.48 -8.51
C ILE A 6 -48.28 -41.65 -7.52
N GLN A 7 -48.40 -42.85 -6.95
CA GLN A 7 -49.41 -43.10 -5.93
C GLN A 7 -49.03 -42.37 -4.64
N MET A 8 -49.83 -41.37 -4.27
CA MET A 8 -49.71 -40.66 -3.00
C MET A 8 -50.47 -41.45 -1.93
N THR A 9 -49.75 -42.09 -1.01
CA THR A 9 -50.30 -43.09 -0.08
C THR A 9 -50.58 -42.58 1.33
N GLN A 10 -50.25 -41.33 1.67
CA GLN A 10 -50.51 -40.76 3.00
C GLN A 10 -51.00 -39.31 2.94
N ARG A 11 -51.92 -38.98 3.85
CA ARG A 11 -52.44 -37.61 4.06
C ARG A 11 -51.55 -36.84 5.04
N ASN A 12 -51.65 -35.51 5.00
CA ASN A 12 -50.98 -34.66 5.98
C ASN A 12 -51.54 -34.82 7.40
N THR A 13 -50.78 -34.38 8.42
CA THR A 13 -51.16 -34.52 9.84
C THR A 13 -52.49 -33.83 10.18
N ALA A 14 -52.83 -32.76 9.47
CA ALA A 14 -54.11 -32.06 9.62
C ALA A 14 -55.28 -32.74 8.88
N ASN A 15 -55.01 -33.79 8.10
CA ASN A 15 -55.98 -34.49 7.26
C ASN A 15 -56.73 -33.59 6.25
N THR A 16 -56.15 -32.44 5.91
CA THR A 16 -56.72 -31.41 5.03
C THR A 16 -56.24 -31.52 3.58
N GLY A 17 -55.25 -32.37 3.28
CA GLY A 17 -54.71 -32.57 1.94
C GLY A 17 -54.07 -33.95 1.73
N TRP A 18 -54.14 -34.43 0.48
CA TRP A 18 -53.40 -35.59 -0.02
C TRP A 18 -52.01 -35.20 -0.50
N ASP A 19 -51.28 -34.43 0.30
CA ASP A 19 -49.84 -34.23 0.15
C ASP A 19 -49.39 -33.40 1.34
N ASP A 20 -48.41 -33.86 2.09
CA ASP A 20 -47.50 -32.96 2.81
C ASP A 20 -46.08 -33.55 2.65
N LEU A 21 -45.74 -34.08 1.46
CA LEU A 21 -44.41 -34.61 1.13
C LEU A 21 -43.76 -35.34 2.31
N PHE A 22 -44.48 -36.26 2.99
CA PHE A 22 -43.96 -36.89 4.19
C PHE A 22 -43.10 -38.11 3.84
N PRO A 23 -41.86 -38.18 4.35
CA PRO A 23 -41.25 -37.23 5.29
C PRO A 23 -40.87 -35.91 4.61
N LYS A 24 -41.25 -34.76 5.21
CA LYS A 24 -40.88 -33.42 4.73
C LYS A 24 -39.42 -33.47 4.32
N THR A 25 -39.10 -33.18 3.07
CA THR A 25 -37.76 -33.33 2.53
C THR A 25 -36.76 -32.52 3.37
N LYS A 26 -36.02 -33.19 4.26
CA LYS A 26 -34.96 -32.59 5.07
C LYS A 26 -33.66 -32.56 4.27
N ALA A 27 -32.78 -31.60 4.54
CA ALA A 27 -31.48 -31.50 3.89
C ALA A 27 -30.61 -32.76 4.07
N GLU A 28 -30.75 -33.49 5.18
CA GLU A 28 -30.08 -34.78 5.42
C GLU A 28 -30.55 -35.90 4.48
N ASN A 29 -31.77 -35.80 3.93
CA ASN A 29 -32.38 -36.82 3.07
C ASN A 29 -32.26 -36.52 1.57
N VAL A 30 -31.79 -35.31 1.21
CA VAL A 30 -31.55 -34.94 -0.19
C VAL A 30 -30.13 -35.37 -0.57
N ALA A 31 -30.03 -36.49 -1.28
CA ALA A 31 -28.78 -36.91 -1.89
C ALA A 31 -28.32 -35.88 -2.93
N ILE A 32 -27.02 -35.63 -2.97
CA ILE A 32 -26.42 -34.82 -4.02
C ILE A 32 -25.64 -35.73 -4.96
N ASN A 33 -25.77 -35.49 -6.27
CA ASN A 33 -24.82 -36.05 -7.20
C ASN A 33 -23.44 -35.44 -6.92
N PRO A 34 -22.34 -36.19 -7.06
CA PRO A 34 -21.00 -35.65 -6.84
C PRO A 34 -20.76 -34.38 -7.66
N ILE A 35 -20.46 -33.28 -6.99
CA ILE A 35 -20.04 -32.02 -7.60
C ILE A 35 -18.55 -31.85 -7.27
N SER A 36 -17.73 -31.58 -8.29
CA SER A 36 -16.29 -31.38 -8.09
C SER A 36 -16.03 -30.25 -7.07
N GLY A 37 -15.21 -30.53 -6.05
CA GLY A 37 -14.90 -29.58 -4.98
C GLY A 37 -15.92 -29.51 -3.83
N LEU A 38 -17.07 -30.17 -3.96
CA LEU A 38 -18.04 -30.31 -2.86
C LEU A 38 -18.05 -31.77 -2.38
N THR A 39 -17.53 -31.99 -1.17
CA THR A 39 -17.60 -33.29 -0.50
C THR A 39 -18.85 -33.34 0.37
N GLY A 40 -19.66 -34.38 0.23
CA GLY A 40 -20.85 -34.60 1.07
C GLY A 40 -21.79 -35.64 0.48
N ALA A 41 -22.37 -36.47 1.32
CA ALA A 41 -23.34 -37.48 0.88
C ALA A 41 -24.74 -36.89 0.63
N ASN A 42 -25.04 -35.76 1.28
CA ASN A 42 -26.32 -35.06 1.21
C ASN A 42 -26.10 -33.54 1.30
N VAL A 43 -27.18 -32.79 1.06
CA VAL A 43 -27.17 -31.32 1.09
C VAL A 43 -26.65 -30.78 2.44
N GLN A 44 -27.06 -31.38 3.57
CA GLN A 44 -26.65 -30.90 4.89
C GLN A 44 -25.12 -30.97 5.08
N ILE A 45 -24.51 -32.13 4.81
CA ILE A 45 -23.06 -32.33 4.99
C ILE A 45 -22.28 -31.43 4.03
N ALA A 46 -22.73 -31.33 2.77
CA ALA A 46 -22.07 -30.48 1.78
C ALA A 46 -22.06 -29.00 2.19
N MET A 47 -23.18 -28.49 2.73
CA MET A 47 -23.26 -27.12 3.22
C MET A 47 -22.36 -26.89 4.44
N GLN A 48 -22.31 -27.83 5.39
CA GLN A 48 -21.41 -27.76 6.55
C GLN A 48 -19.94 -27.73 6.12
N ASN A 49 -19.55 -28.59 5.17
CA ASN A 49 -18.20 -28.62 4.62
C ASN A 49 -17.85 -27.31 3.89
N LEU A 50 -18.80 -26.72 3.15
CA LEU A 50 -18.61 -25.43 2.50
C LEU A 50 -18.37 -24.31 3.53
N PHE A 51 -19.17 -24.26 4.60
CA PHE A 51 -18.97 -23.29 5.68
C PHE A 51 -17.61 -23.47 6.36
N GLN A 52 -17.21 -24.71 6.66
CA GLN A 52 -15.91 -25.00 7.25
C GLN A 52 -14.77 -24.57 6.33
N PHE A 53 -14.83 -24.90 5.03
CA PHE A 53 -13.81 -24.53 4.06
C PHE A 53 -13.64 -23.01 3.95
N ALA A 54 -14.74 -22.25 3.93
CA ALA A 54 -14.69 -20.79 3.94
C ALA A 54 -14.06 -20.24 5.23
N ASN A 55 -14.38 -20.85 6.38
CA ASN A 55 -13.82 -20.46 7.67
C ASN A 55 -12.31 -20.78 7.77
N ASP A 56 -11.88 -21.92 7.25
CA ASP A 56 -10.46 -22.30 7.17
C ASP A 56 -9.70 -21.33 6.26
N GLY A 57 -10.27 -20.97 5.10
CA GLY A 57 -9.71 -19.97 4.20
C GLY A 57 -9.53 -18.61 4.89
N LYS A 58 -10.55 -18.14 5.61
CA LYS A 58 -10.49 -16.90 6.38
C LYS A 58 -9.44 -16.95 7.49
N THR A 59 -9.34 -18.08 8.20
CA THR A 59 -8.32 -18.31 9.24
C THR A 59 -6.92 -18.19 8.67
N ARG A 60 -6.65 -18.82 7.52
CA ARG A 60 -5.35 -18.75 6.84
C ARG A 60 -5.00 -17.32 6.40
N VAL A 61 -5.96 -16.58 5.86
CA VAL A 61 -5.76 -15.18 5.47
C VAL A 61 -5.46 -14.31 6.70
N ALA A 62 -6.25 -14.42 7.78
CA ALA A 62 -6.02 -13.67 9.01
C ALA A 62 -4.63 -13.95 9.59
N ASN A 63 -4.23 -15.22 9.66
CA ASN A 63 -2.90 -15.59 10.14
C ASN A 63 -1.78 -15.01 9.28
N ALA A 64 -1.94 -15.01 7.95
CA ALA A 64 -0.97 -14.42 7.04
C ALA A 64 -0.85 -12.89 7.21
N VAL A 65 -1.96 -12.20 7.41
CA VAL A 65 -1.99 -10.73 7.66
C VAL A 65 -1.31 -10.40 8.99
N THR A 66 -1.62 -11.17 10.04
CA THR A 66 -0.95 -11.05 11.35
C THR A 66 0.55 -11.33 11.26
N ALA A 67 0.97 -12.33 10.49
CA ALA A 67 2.38 -12.61 10.24
C ALA A 67 3.10 -11.47 9.49
N LYS A 68 2.38 -10.58 8.80
CA LYS A 68 2.89 -9.36 8.18
C LYS A 68 2.80 -8.12 9.08
N GLY A 69 2.48 -8.31 10.36
CA GLY A 69 2.50 -7.27 11.38
C GLY A 69 1.19 -6.47 11.53
N VAL A 70 0.12 -6.84 10.82
CA VAL A 70 -1.21 -6.21 10.96
C VAL A 70 -2.11 -7.16 11.72
N ALA A 71 -2.61 -6.75 12.90
CA ALA A 71 -3.46 -7.60 13.72
C ALA A 71 -4.79 -7.97 13.04
N ALA A 72 -4.95 -9.24 12.68
CA ALA A 72 -6.15 -9.80 12.06
C ALA A 72 -6.68 -11.01 12.83
N SER A 73 -7.97 -11.27 12.70
CA SER A 73 -8.68 -12.36 13.38
C SER A 73 -9.50 -13.19 12.39
N PRO A 74 -9.62 -14.52 12.59
CA PRO A 74 -10.57 -15.34 11.84
C PRO A 74 -12.04 -14.89 12.00
N ALA A 75 -12.36 -14.12 13.05
CA ALA A 75 -13.70 -13.54 13.24
C ALA A 75 -13.97 -12.31 12.35
N ASP A 76 -12.94 -11.71 11.75
CA ASP A 76 -13.10 -10.55 10.87
C ASP A 76 -13.97 -10.91 9.64
N THR A 77 -14.72 -9.95 9.12
CA THR A 77 -15.39 -10.14 7.82
C THR A 77 -14.36 -10.10 6.69
N PHE A 78 -14.69 -10.63 5.51
CA PHE A 78 -13.79 -10.52 4.35
C PHE A 78 -13.48 -9.07 3.97
N ALA A 79 -14.46 -8.15 4.15
CA ALA A 79 -14.24 -6.72 3.93
C ALA A 79 -13.22 -6.13 4.92
N VAL A 80 -13.33 -6.49 6.21
CA VAL A 80 -12.35 -6.05 7.23
C VAL A 80 -10.96 -6.61 6.95
N LEU A 81 -10.85 -7.89 6.57
CA LEU A 81 -9.58 -8.49 6.17
C LEU A 81 -8.97 -7.80 4.94
N ALA A 82 -9.78 -7.42 3.94
CA ALA A 82 -9.30 -6.68 2.78
C ALA A 82 -8.71 -5.31 3.15
N THR A 83 -9.39 -4.57 4.04
CA THR A 83 -8.83 -3.32 4.57
C THR A 83 -7.51 -3.55 5.31
N LYS A 84 -7.42 -4.59 6.15
CA LYS A 84 -6.19 -4.93 6.88
C LYS A 84 -5.05 -5.36 5.95
N ILE A 85 -5.34 -6.09 4.86
CA ILE A 85 -4.37 -6.40 3.82
C ILE A 85 -3.76 -5.11 3.24
N GLY A 86 -4.58 -4.08 3.00
CA GLY A 86 -4.10 -2.77 2.54
C GLY A 86 -3.22 -2.01 3.55
N GLN A 87 -3.20 -2.42 4.82
CA GLN A 87 -2.34 -1.85 5.87
C GLN A 87 -0.99 -2.55 5.97
N ILE A 88 -0.79 -3.68 5.28
CA ILE A 88 0.48 -4.41 5.31
C ILE A 88 1.59 -3.50 4.78
N ASN A 89 2.63 -3.30 5.59
CA ASN A 89 3.81 -2.56 5.16
C ASN A 89 4.57 -3.40 4.11
N THR A 90 4.60 -2.92 2.86
CA THR A 90 5.29 -3.57 1.74
C THR A 90 6.77 -3.22 1.65
N GLY A 91 7.32 -2.50 2.63
CA GLY A 91 8.71 -2.07 2.68
C GLY A 91 8.91 -0.62 2.24
N ALA A 92 10.15 -0.29 1.90
CA ALA A 92 10.56 1.08 1.59
C ALA A 92 9.78 1.65 0.40
N LYS A 93 9.16 2.82 0.57
CA LYS A 93 8.69 3.61 -0.57
C LYS A 93 9.85 4.46 -1.06
N TRP A 94 10.00 4.61 -2.37
CA TRP A 94 11.01 5.48 -2.93
C TRP A 94 10.50 6.19 -4.17
N ALA A 95 11.08 7.34 -4.45
CA ALA A 95 10.88 8.11 -5.66
C ALA A 95 12.21 8.79 -6.01
N SER A 96 12.43 9.04 -7.29
CA SER A 96 13.55 9.86 -7.76
C SER A 96 13.09 10.77 -8.88
N GLY A 97 13.86 11.81 -9.14
CA GLY A 97 13.52 12.73 -10.20
C GLY A 97 14.51 13.86 -10.36
N LYS A 98 14.11 14.77 -11.25
CA LYS A 98 14.85 15.97 -11.59
C LYS A 98 13.91 17.16 -11.44
N SER A 99 14.33 18.12 -10.63
CA SER A 99 13.65 19.40 -10.42
C SER A 99 14.49 20.50 -11.05
N ILE A 100 13.91 21.25 -11.98
CA ILE A 100 14.57 22.36 -12.66
C ILE A 100 14.01 23.65 -12.08
N TYR A 101 14.88 24.54 -11.64
CA TYR A 101 14.51 25.89 -11.25
C TYR A 101 14.62 26.80 -12.48
N THR A 102 13.60 27.58 -12.83
CA THR A 102 13.65 28.50 -13.99
C THR A 102 13.47 29.96 -13.62
N ASP A 103 13.39 30.29 -12.33
CA ASP A 103 13.23 31.69 -11.91
C ASP A 103 14.59 32.41 -11.93
N SER A 104 14.55 33.64 -12.43
CA SER A 104 15.72 34.50 -12.63
C SER A 104 15.98 35.42 -11.44
N SER A 105 15.12 35.40 -10.41
CA SER A 105 15.17 36.31 -9.26
C SER A 105 15.94 35.66 -8.11
N TYR A 106 17.22 36.01 -7.93
CA TYR A 106 17.99 35.55 -6.77
C TYR A 106 17.65 36.41 -5.57
N ASP A 107 16.66 35.97 -4.80
CA ASP A 107 16.45 36.46 -3.45
C ASP A 107 16.70 35.32 -2.46
N GLY A 108 17.98 34.88 -2.37
CA GLY A 108 18.65 34.24 -1.23
C GLY A 108 18.03 33.06 -0.45
N GLY A 109 16.79 32.67 -0.73
CA GLY A 109 15.91 31.93 0.19
C GLY A 109 14.72 31.25 -0.47
N TYR A 110 14.65 31.20 -1.81
CA TYR A 110 13.60 30.44 -2.48
C TYR A 110 13.83 28.92 -2.34
N LEU A 111 12.81 28.26 -1.80
CA LEU A 111 12.73 26.81 -1.61
C LEU A 111 11.83 26.21 -2.69
N GLN A 112 12.37 25.31 -3.51
CA GLN A 112 11.63 24.65 -4.59
C GLN A 112 10.98 23.37 -4.08
N PRO A 113 9.64 23.24 -4.15
CA PRO A 113 8.97 22.04 -3.71
C PRO A 113 9.10 20.90 -4.72
N VAL A 114 9.39 19.72 -4.19
CA VAL A 114 9.17 18.41 -4.81
C VAL A 114 7.91 17.85 -4.18
N ASN A 115 6.85 17.74 -4.98
CA ASN A 115 5.52 17.31 -4.53
C ASN A 115 5.10 15.98 -5.17
N ASN A 116 3.97 15.44 -4.73
CA ASN A 116 3.31 14.26 -5.31
C ASN A 116 4.11 12.96 -5.18
N LEU A 117 4.86 12.80 -4.10
CA LEU A 117 5.58 11.55 -3.83
C LEU A 117 4.65 10.40 -3.43
N GLY A 118 3.44 10.70 -2.92
CA GLY A 118 2.52 9.71 -2.35
C GLY A 118 2.98 9.17 -0.99
N PHE A 119 4.00 9.79 -0.39
CA PHE A 119 4.52 9.49 0.93
C PHE A 119 5.35 10.67 1.49
N ARG A 120 5.46 10.73 2.82
CA ARG A 120 6.41 11.59 3.52
C ARG A 120 7.80 10.95 3.53
N PRO A 121 8.80 11.45 2.79
CA PRO A 121 10.13 10.87 2.87
C PRO A 121 10.74 11.10 4.26
N ASN A 122 11.54 10.16 4.75
CA ASN A 122 12.37 10.31 5.96
C ASN A 122 13.87 10.19 5.67
N PHE A 123 14.24 9.82 4.44
CA PHE A 123 15.60 9.87 3.94
C PHE A 123 15.61 10.47 2.54
N ILE A 124 16.42 11.50 2.33
CA ILE A 124 16.50 12.23 1.06
C ILE A 124 17.96 12.42 0.70
N ILE A 125 18.29 12.17 -0.57
CA ILE A 125 19.56 12.57 -1.18
C ILE A 125 19.19 13.48 -2.36
N ALA A 126 19.76 14.68 -2.40
CA ALA A 126 19.60 15.60 -3.53
C ALA A 126 20.96 16.14 -3.95
N TRP A 127 21.20 16.27 -5.26
CA TRP A 127 22.44 16.80 -5.77
C TRP A 127 22.23 17.65 -7.02
N THR A 128 23.07 18.67 -7.17
CA THR A 128 23.09 19.51 -8.38
C THR A 128 24.54 19.73 -8.81
N PRO A 129 24.86 19.54 -10.10
CA PRO A 129 26.08 20.10 -10.65
C PRO A 129 25.94 21.62 -10.67
N THR A 130 26.95 22.33 -10.22
CA THR A 130 27.00 23.80 -10.29
C THR A 130 28.28 24.23 -11.00
N THR A 131 28.18 25.24 -11.85
CA THR A 131 29.34 25.95 -12.41
C THR A 131 29.37 27.34 -11.81
N ARG A 132 29.87 27.44 -10.57
CA ARG A 132 29.99 28.72 -9.87
C ARG A 132 31.08 29.61 -10.48
N ASN A 133 32.11 29.01 -11.09
CA ASN A 133 33.19 29.69 -11.80
C ASN A 133 33.45 29.02 -13.16
N PRO A 134 33.74 29.77 -14.24
CA PRO A 134 34.16 29.20 -15.51
C PRO A 134 35.39 28.30 -15.30
N GLY A 135 35.27 27.00 -15.60
CA GLY A 135 36.36 26.03 -15.44
C GLY A 135 36.41 25.25 -14.13
N VAL A 136 35.51 25.52 -13.16
CA VAL A 136 35.37 24.72 -11.93
C VAL A 136 33.98 24.08 -11.88
N GLN A 137 33.93 22.74 -11.96
CA GLN A 137 32.72 21.99 -11.65
C GLN A 137 32.65 21.76 -10.14
N GLN A 138 31.57 22.19 -9.50
CA GLN A 138 31.29 21.89 -8.10
C GLN A 138 30.01 21.06 -8.02
N GLU A 139 30.04 19.96 -7.28
CA GLU A 139 28.83 19.21 -6.96
C GLU A 139 28.40 19.53 -5.53
N VAL A 140 27.14 19.90 -5.36
CA VAL A 140 26.55 20.07 -4.02
C VAL A 140 25.66 18.86 -3.77
N ILE A 141 25.92 18.15 -2.67
CA ILE A 141 25.13 16.99 -2.23
C ILE A 141 24.49 17.34 -0.90
N TYR A 142 23.18 17.15 -0.82
CA TYR A 142 22.41 17.24 0.41
C TYR A 142 21.88 15.87 0.80
N VAL A 143 22.01 15.54 2.08
CA VAL A 143 21.46 14.33 2.68
C VAL A 143 20.65 14.71 3.90
N SER A 144 19.38 14.32 3.94
CA SER A 144 18.50 14.52 5.09
C SER A 144 18.03 13.17 5.63
N LEU A 145 18.10 13.00 6.94
CA LEU A 145 17.60 11.82 7.65
C LEU A 145 16.74 12.26 8.85
N GLU A 146 15.43 11.99 8.79
CA GLU A 146 14.46 12.39 9.83
C GLU A 146 14.27 11.32 10.93
N LEU A 147 15.14 10.30 11.00
CA LEU A 147 15.07 9.25 12.04
C LEU A 147 15.40 9.78 13.45
N ILE A 148 15.94 10.99 13.54
CA ILE A 148 16.29 11.66 14.79
C ILE A 148 15.89 13.12 14.60
N GLN A 149 15.12 13.70 15.52
CA GLN A 149 14.57 15.08 15.46
C GLN A 149 15.63 16.21 15.37
N SER A 150 16.88 15.92 15.02
CA SER A 150 17.97 16.88 15.09
C SER A 150 19.22 16.51 14.27
N LEU A 151 19.11 15.76 13.16
CA LEU A 151 20.26 15.56 12.26
C LEU A 151 19.97 15.97 10.81
N SER A 152 19.89 17.27 10.58
CA SER A 152 20.13 17.84 9.25
C SER A 152 21.66 17.95 9.07
N PHE A 153 22.32 16.98 8.42
CA PHE A 153 23.68 17.21 7.94
C PHE A 153 23.59 18.07 6.68
N VAL A 154 23.68 19.37 6.87
CA VAL A 154 23.86 20.35 5.80
C VAL A 154 25.35 20.68 5.78
N GLY A 155 26.16 19.74 5.32
CA GLY A 155 27.56 19.98 5.04
C GLY A 155 27.78 19.89 3.55
N ASP A 156 28.33 20.95 2.95
CA ASP A 156 28.88 20.84 1.61
C ASP A 156 30.08 19.87 1.68
N ILE A 157 30.03 18.77 0.94
CA ILE A 157 31.27 18.11 0.50
C ILE A 157 31.70 18.88 -0.75
N GLU A 158 32.34 20.03 -0.56
CA GLU A 158 32.93 20.77 -1.66
C GLU A 158 34.24 20.09 -2.08
N VAL A 159 34.21 19.31 -3.16
CA VAL A 159 35.43 18.85 -3.84
C VAL A 159 35.87 19.95 -4.81
N SER A 160 36.34 21.08 -4.28
CA SER A 160 36.84 22.19 -5.10
C SER A 160 37.90 22.99 -4.34
N GLY A 161 39.01 23.31 -5.00
CA GLY A 161 40.21 23.93 -4.41
C GLY A 161 40.07 25.42 -3.99
N ALA A 162 38.92 25.84 -3.48
CA ALA A 162 38.66 27.20 -3.00
C ALA A 162 38.17 27.21 -1.54
N PRO A 163 38.43 28.28 -0.75
CA PRO A 163 38.19 28.27 0.68
C PRO A 163 36.70 28.24 1.03
N SER A 164 36.42 27.39 2.01
CA SER A 164 35.13 27.01 2.61
C SER A 164 34.14 28.16 2.81
N GLN A 165 32.92 28.01 2.30
CA GLN A 165 31.76 28.75 2.80
C GLN A 165 30.88 27.82 3.63
N GLN A 166 30.68 28.16 4.90
CA GLN A 166 29.80 27.40 5.78
C GLN A 166 28.33 27.70 5.43
N ILE A 167 27.57 26.72 4.97
CA ILE A 167 26.11 26.85 4.85
C ILE A 167 25.50 26.76 6.25
N THR A 168 25.10 27.91 6.80
CA THR A 168 24.70 28.04 8.21
C THR A 168 23.21 27.80 8.47
N LYS A 169 22.38 27.41 7.49
CA LYS A 169 20.94 27.15 7.74
C LYS A 169 20.30 26.14 6.77
N SER A 170 19.56 25.20 7.38
CA SER A 170 18.83 24.09 6.75
C SER A 170 17.79 24.57 5.74
N GLY A 171 17.90 24.08 4.51
CA GLY A 171 16.98 24.34 3.38
C GLY A 171 16.09 23.16 3.00
N PHE A 172 16.03 22.10 3.81
CA PHE A 172 15.15 20.95 3.56
C PHE A 172 13.94 21.01 4.49
N ASN A 173 12.82 21.50 3.97
CA ASN A 173 11.54 21.26 4.61
C ASN A 173 10.95 19.98 4.03
N ILE A 174 10.73 18.98 4.87
CA ILE A 174 10.02 17.76 4.52
C ILE A 174 8.53 17.97 4.79
N THR A 175 7.69 17.52 3.87
CA THR A 175 6.22 17.57 3.98
C THR A 175 5.63 16.17 3.87
N ASP A 176 4.34 16.04 4.16
CA ASP A 176 3.67 14.73 4.11
C ASP A 176 3.64 14.08 2.72
N ASN A 177 3.97 14.84 1.67
CA ASN A 177 3.89 14.40 0.27
C ASN A 177 5.10 14.86 -0.57
N GLY A 178 6.22 15.19 0.07
CA GLY A 178 7.29 15.90 -0.61
C GLY A 178 8.40 16.44 0.27
N PHE A 179 9.25 17.26 -0.34
CA PHE A 179 10.30 18.02 0.34
C PHE A 179 10.64 19.27 -0.45
N GLN A 180 11.53 20.11 0.05
CA GLN A 180 12.01 21.30 -0.65
C GLN A 180 13.52 21.27 -0.86
N VAL A 181 13.99 21.79 -1.99
CA VAL A 181 15.41 22.01 -2.29
C VAL A 181 15.71 23.50 -2.44
N ARG A 182 16.91 23.93 -2.08
CA ARG A 182 17.30 25.35 -2.12
C ARG A 182 17.83 25.74 -3.50
N GLN A 183 17.54 26.97 -3.95
CA GLN A 183 18.27 27.59 -5.05
C GLN A 183 19.72 27.91 -4.64
N ILE A 184 20.68 27.57 -5.50
CA ILE A 184 22.12 27.79 -5.27
C ILE A 184 22.68 28.86 -6.21
N THR A 185 22.18 28.98 -7.45
CA THR A 185 22.78 29.86 -8.45
C THR A 185 22.19 31.28 -8.46
N ARG A 186 23.06 32.28 -8.70
CA ARG A 186 22.79 33.73 -8.80
C ARG A 186 21.75 34.10 -9.87
N SER A 187 21.17 35.30 -9.72
CA SER A 187 20.19 35.89 -10.65
C SER A 187 20.75 35.90 -12.07
N GLY A 188 19.92 35.53 -13.05
CA GLY A 188 20.27 35.53 -14.48
C GLY A 188 21.01 34.29 -15.00
N SER A 189 21.15 33.24 -14.19
CA SER A 189 21.76 31.97 -14.60
C SER A 189 20.70 30.98 -15.06
N THR A 190 20.97 30.20 -16.11
CA THR A 190 20.08 29.11 -16.54
C THR A 190 20.03 28.01 -15.48
N GLY A 191 18.98 28.10 -14.66
CA GLY A 191 18.33 27.07 -13.86
C GLY A 191 19.16 26.00 -13.16
N ASP A 192 19.14 26.03 -11.83
CA ASP A 192 19.62 24.93 -10.99
C ASP A 192 18.87 23.63 -11.31
N VAL A 193 19.63 22.55 -11.51
CA VAL A 193 19.10 21.22 -11.80
C VAL A 193 19.36 20.31 -10.62
N TRP A 194 18.32 20.12 -9.81
CA TRP A 194 18.35 19.18 -8.70
C TRP A 194 17.95 17.79 -9.16
N ASN A 195 18.88 16.85 -9.10
CA ASN A 195 18.56 15.44 -9.11
C ASN A 195 18.31 14.99 -7.66
N TRP A 196 17.40 14.06 -7.46
CA TRP A 196 17.05 13.63 -6.10
C TRP A 196 16.54 12.19 -6.05
N ILE A 197 16.70 11.61 -4.87
CA ILE A 197 16.12 10.34 -4.44
C ILE A 197 15.51 10.58 -3.05
N ALA A 198 14.25 10.18 -2.88
CA ALA A 198 13.51 10.31 -1.65
C ALA A 198 12.98 8.93 -1.25
N LEU A 199 13.17 8.56 0.01
CA LEU A 199 12.74 7.28 0.57
C LEU A 199 11.90 7.46 1.84
N LYS A 200 10.92 6.58 2.00
CA LYS A 200 10.29 6.25 3.29
C LYS A 200 10.76 4.85 3.65
N ILE A 201 11.76 4.76 4.52
CA ILE A 201 12.26 3.51 5.09
C ILE A 201 11.75 3.30 6.51
#